data_AF-A0A6C0FIM1-F1
#
_entry.id   AF-A0A6C0FIM1-F1
#
_cell.length_a   1.000
_cell.length_b   1.000
_cell.length_c   1.000
_cell.angle_alpha   90.00
_cell.angle_beta   90.00
_cell.angle_gamma   90.00
#
_symmetry.space_group_name_H-M   'P 1'
#
loop_
_entity.id
_entity.type
_entity.pdbx_description
1 polymer ?
#
loop_
_entity_poly.entity_id
_entity_poly.type
_entity_poly.pdbx_seq_one_letter_code
_entity_poly.pdbx_strand_id
1 'polypeptide(L)'
;MESERNPRVKQAKDLKFPQDFFNLKCIVFSFYIAASYWFLPRNKLSLITITILNFILLNWYNNVYECLHHHQITNILICILVVGLLIYLPIKDKVVLGFSLYFPYFILAWYDYFANCRFRMNPTIFPFGRFIYLPVKPDPYQRRYRELDPIVKQNIANFDKYIVVSIISLTFIYFLLKLIK
;
A
#
# COMPACT_ATOMS: atom_id res chain seq x y z
N MET A 1 35.09 0.27 7.28
CA MET A 1 34.28 -0.96 7.25
C MET A 1 33.07 -0.71 6.37
N GLU A 2 33.23 -0.98 5.08
CA GLU A 2 32.16 -0.85 4.09
C GLU A 2 31.28 -2.10 4.23
N SER A 3 30.21 -1.98 5.03
CA SER A 3 29.16 -2.99 5.13
C SER A 3 28.72 -3.39 3.72
N GLU A 4 28.81 -4.69 3.40
CA GLU A 4 28.36 -5.26 2.13
C GLU A 4 27.00 -4.66 1.72
N ARG A 5 27.04 -3.77 0.74
CA ARG A 5 25.85 -3.08 0.25
C ARG A 5 25.04 -4.12 -0.54
N ASN A 6 24.01 -4.69 0.08
CA ASN A 6 23.11 -5.63 -0.60
C ASN A 6 22.56 -4.95 -1.87
N PRO A 7 22.81 -5.49 -3.08
CA PRO A 7 22.47 -4.83 -4.34
C PRO A 7 20.97 -4.60 -4.53
N ARG A 8 20.13 -5.30 -3.76
CA ARG A 8 18.66 -5.10 -3.74
C ARG A 8 18.23 -3.87 -2.93
N VAL A 9 19.08 -3.30 -2.07
CA VAL A 9 18.79 -2.08 -1.29
C VAL A 9 19.42 -0.85 -1.96
N LYS A 10 18.65 -0.18 -2.81
CA LYS A 10 19.07 1.08 -3.46
C LYS A 10 19.07 2.25 -2.48
N GLN A 11 20.04 3.15 -2.54
CA GLN A 11 19.97 4.39 -1.78
C GLN A 11 18.89 5.31 -2.35
N ALA A 12 18.42 6.29 -1.55
CA ALA A 12 17.37 7.21 -1.98
C ALA A 12 17.70 7.95 -3.30
N LYS A 13 18.97 8.32 -3.45
CA LYS A 13 19.49 9.03 -4.64
C LYS A 13 19.53 8.17 -5.90
N ASP A 14 19.57 6.84 -5.75
CA ASP A 14 19.68 5.89 -6.87
C ASP A 14 18.31 5.42 -7.37
N LEU A 15 17.21 5.83 -6.72
CA LEU A 15 15.85 5.42 -7.09
C LEU A 15 15.42 6.09 -8.40
N LYS A 16 14.96 5.27 -9.35
CA LYS A 16 14.54 5.71 -10.67
C LYS A 16 13.03 5.75 -10.78
N PHE A 17 12.50 6.89 -11.20
CA PHE A 17 11.10 7.04 -11.55
C PHE A 17 10.83 6.41 -12.94
N PRO A 18 9.71 5.71 -13.16
CA PRO A 18 8.66 5.34 -12.19
C PRO A 18 8.90 3.99 -11.47
N GLN A 19 9.77 3.13 -12.01
CA GLN A 19 9.90 1.73 -11.59
C GLN A 19 10.09 1.52 -10.08
N ASP A 20 10.94 2.32 -9.42
CA ASP A 20 11.27 2.11 -8.01
C ASP A 20 10.20 2.63 -7.04
N PHE A 21 9.19 3.32 -7.56
CA PHE A 21 8.10 3.92 -6.79
C PHE A 21 6.78 3.16 -6.96
N PHE A 22 6.72 2.27 -7.94
CA PHE A 22 5.63 1.32 -8.13
C PHE A 22 5.83 0.16 -7.15
N ASN A 23 5.33 0.35 -5.92
CA ASN A 23 5.50 -0.61 -4.84
C ASN A 23 4.61 -1.84 -5.07
N LEU A 24 5.09 -2.80 -5.87
CA LEU A 24 4.33 -3.98 -6.30
C LEU A 24 3.66 -4.73 -5.14
N LYS A 25 4.35 -4.82 -3.99
CA LYS A 25 3.79 -5.41 -2.77
C LYS A 25 2.49 -4.78 -2.32
N CYS A 26 2.39 -3.46 -2.39
CA CYS A 26 1.19 -2.74 -1.97
C CYS A 26 0.06 -2.95 -2.98
N ILE A 27 0.38 -3.09 -4.27
CA ILE A 27 -0.60 -3.41 -5.31
C ILE A 27 -1.18 -4.80 -5.06
N VAL A 28 -0.32 -5.80 -4.85
CA VAL A 28 -0.74 -7.19 -4.57
C VAL A 28 -1.67 -7.23 -3.35
N PHE A 29 -1.27 -6.61 -2.24
CA PHE A 29 -2.08 -6.61 -1.01
C PHE A 29 -3.39 -5.82 -1.15
N SER A 30 -3.35 -4.65 -1.80
CA SER A 30 -4.55 -3.83 -2.00
C SER A 30 -5.57 -4.52 -2.89
N PHE A 31 -5.10 -5.14 -3.97
CA PHE A 31 -5.96 -5.92 -4.84
C PHE A 31 -6.53 -7.14 -4.12
N TYR A 32 -5.69 -7.88 -3.38
CA TYR A 32 -6.12 -9.04 -2.61
C TYR A 32 -7.20 -8.68 -1.57
N ILE A 33 -7.00 -7.62 -0.77
CA ILE A 33 -7.96 -7.20 0.25
C ILE A 33 -9.25 -6.71 -0.40
N ALA A 34 -9.16 -5.86 -1.43
CA ALA A 34 -10.34 -5.36 -2.13
C ALA A 34 -11.15 -6.47 -2.81
N ALA A 35 -10.47 -7.42 -3.47
CA ALA A 35 -11.12 -8.55 -4.11
C ALA A 35 -11.77 -9.49 -3.08
N SER A 36 -11.07 -9.78 -1.98
CA SER A 36 -11.61 -10.61 -0.89
C SER A 36 -12.84 -9.96 -0.25
N TYR A 37 -12.81 -8.64 -0.06
CA TYR A 37 -13.95 -7.88 0.46
C TYR A 37 -15.15 -7.88 -0.49
N TRP A 38 -14.92 -7.72 -1.79
CA TRP A 38 -15.99 -7.50 -2.76
C TRP A 38 -16.64 -8.78 -3.29
N PHE A 39 -15.83 -9.81 -3.56
CA PHE A 39 -16.27 -11.00 -4.28
C PHE A 39 -16.57 -12.19 -3.36
N LEU A 40 -15.91 -12.31 -2.21
CA LEU A 40 -16.08 -13.48 -1.35
C LEU A 40 -17.30 -13.33 -0.44
N PRO A 41 -18.19 -14.34 -0.37
CA PRO A 41 -19.30 -14.32 0.56
C PRO A 41 -18.80 -14.47 2.00
N ARG A 42 -19.58 -14.01 2.97
CA ARG A 42 -19.21 -14.07 4.40
C ARG A 42 -19.75 -15.30 5.11
N ASN A 43 -19.68 -16.45 4.44
CA ASN A 43 -20.00 -17.73 5.05
C ASN A 43 -18.74 -18.31 5.74
N LYS A 44 -18.93 -19.34 6.57
CA LYS A 44 -17.84 -19.95 7.35
C LYS A 44 -16.68 -20.41 6.47
N LEU A 45 -16.97 -21.04 5.34
CA LEU A 45 -15.95 -21.58 4.43
C LEU A 45 -15.08 -20.46 3.85
N SER A 46 -15.70 -19.41 3.32
CA SER A 46 -14.97 -18.27 2.75
C SER A 46 -14.15 -17.52 3.80
N LEU A 47 -14.64 -17.36 5.03
CA LEU A 47 -13.86 -16.77 6.12
C LEU A 47 -12.63 -17.62 6.49
N ILE A 48 -12.77 -18.95 6.52
CA ILE A 48 -11.65 -19.87 6.73
C ILE A 48 -10.64 -19.74 5.58
N THR A 49 -11.12 -19.75 4.33
CA THR A 49 -10.26 -19.58 3.14
C THR A 49 -9.50 -18.25 3.18
N ILE A 50 -10.17 -17.15 3.52
CA ILE A 50 -9.54 -15.83 3.65
C ILE A 50 -8.50 -15.84 4.76
N THR A 51 -8.77 -16.47 5.90
CA THR A 51 -7.80 -16.62 7.00
C THR A 51 -6.53 -17.32 6.53
N ILE A 52 -6.68 -18.46 5.85
CA ILE A 52 -5.55 -19.25 5.34
C ILE A 52 -4.76 -18.45 4.30
N LEU A 53 -5.44 -17.82 3.34
CA LEU A 53 -4.80 -17.01 2.31
C LEU A 53 -4.04 -15.81 2.90
N ASN A 54 -4.63 -15.11 3.88
CA ASN A 54 -3.95 -14.03 4.61
C ASN A 54 -2.68 -14.54 5.27
N PHE A 55 -2.76 -15.68 5.96
CA PHE A 55 -1.61 -16.25 6.64
C PHE A 55 -0.49 -16.61 5.66
N ILE A 56 -0.82 -17.27 4.54
CA ILE A 56 0.14 -17.61 3.49
C ILE A 56 0.77 -16.33 2.91
N LEU A 57 -0.04 -15.32 2.60
CA LEU A 57 0.42 -14.08 1.98
C LEU A 57 1.34 -13.29 2.92
N LEU A 58 1.05 -13.24 4.22
CA LEU A 58 1.92 -12.60 5.22
C LEU A 58 3.25 -13.34 5.40
N ASN A 59 3.24 -14.68 5.39
CA ASN A 59 4.47 -15.46 5.46
C ASN A 59 5.32 -15.28 4.19
N TRP A 60 4.67 -15.30 3.01
CA TRP A 60 5.33 -14.97 1.75
C TRP A 60 5.95 -13.58 1.79
N TYR A 61 5.22 -12.59 2.29
CA TYR A 61 5.73 -11.22 2.44
C TYR A 61 6.98 -11.18 3.33
N ASN A 62 6.90 -11.74 4.53
CA ASN A 62 8.02 -11.73 5.47
C ASN A 62 9.29 -12.38 4.89
N ASN A 63 9.11 -13.48 4.15
CA ASN A 63 10.19 -14.19 3.48
C ASN A 63 10.79 -13.36 2.34
N VAL A 64 9.96 -12.83 1.44
CA VAL A 64 10.42 -12.04 0.27
C VAL A 64 11.12 -10.75 0.70
N TYR A 65 10.63 -10.08 1.75
CA TYR A 65 11.16 -8.79 2.20
C TYR A 65 12.23 -8.91 3.30
N GLU A 66 12.68 -10.13 3.62
CA GLU A 66 13.70 -10.43 4.62
C GLU A 66 13.42 -9.69 5.94
N CYS A 67 12.25 -9.94 6.52
CA CYS A 67 11.87 -9.33 7.80
C CYS A 67 12.57 -10.03 8.96
N LEU A 68 13.21 -9.25 9.83
CA LEU A 68 14.15 -9.75 10.84
C LEU A 68 13.47 -10.51 11.98
N HIS A 69 12.19 -10.21 12.23
CA HIS A 69 11.44 -10.81 13.31
C HIS A 69 10.50 -11.91 12.79
N HIS A 70 10.68 -13.12 13.31
CA HIS A 70 9.84 -14.27 12.98
C HIS A 70 8.50 -14.17 13.71
N HIS A 71 7.63 -13.27 13.24
CA HIS A 71 6.37 -12.97 13.90
C HIS A 71 5.23 -13.89 13.47
N GLN A 72 5.32 -15.19 13.76
CA GLN A 72 4.16 -16.07 13.58
C GLN A 72 2.95 -15.55 14.37
N ILE A 73 3.17 -15.07 15.59
CA ILE A 73 2.13 -14.46 16.44
C ILE A 73 1.55 -13.21 15.79
N THR A 74 2.37 -12.26 15.32
CA THR A 74 1.83 -11.05 14.66
C THR A 74 1.07 -11.39 13.38
N ASN A 75 1.55 -12.37 12.60
CA ASN A 75 0.82 -12.85 11.43
C ASN A 75 -0.57 -13.41 11.82
N ILE A 76 -0.64 -14.21 12.88
CA ILE A 76 -1.91 -14.73 13.43
C ILE A 76 -2.81 -13.58 13.87
N LEU A 77 -2.29 -12.61 14.63
CA LEU A 77 -3.05 -11.46 15.11
C LEU A 77 -3.59 -10.61 13.95
N ILE A 78 -2.78 -10.38 12.91
CA ILE A 78 -3.22 -9.67 11.70
C ILE A 78 -4.32 -10.47 10.99
N CYS A 79 -4.19 -11.80 10.88
CA CYS A 79 -5.23 -12.62 10.27
C CYS A 79 -6.55 -12.53 11.05
N ILE A 80 -6.50 -12.64 12.38
CA ILE A 80 -7.68 -12.49 13.26
C ILE A 80 -8.30 -11.11 13.07
N LEU A 81 -7.49 -10.05 13.06
CA LEU A 81 -7.96 -8.68 12.85
C LEU A 81 -8.64 -8.50 11.50
N VAL A 82 -8.02 -8.95 10.41
CA VAL A 82 -8.57 -8.83 9.05
C VAL A 82 -9.90 -9.59 8.92
N VAL A 83 -9.96 -10.82 9.43
CA VAL A 83 -11.18 -11.63 9.40
C VAL A 83 -12.27 -11.02 10.28
N GLY A 84 -11.92 -10.53 11.47
CA GLY A 84 -12.83 -9.79 12.33
C GLY A 84 -13.41 -8.57 11.62
N LEU A 85 -12.57 -7.73 11.00
CA LEU A 85 -13.01 -6.58 10.22
C LEU A 85 -13.96 -6.99 9.09
N LEU A 86 -13.65 -8.05 8.35
CA LEU A 86 -14.53 -8.54 7.28
C LEU A 86 -15.89 -8.99 7.79
N ILE A 87 -15.99 -9.54 9.00
CA ILE A 87 -17.28 -9.90 9.60
C ILE A 87 -18.11 -8.64 9.90
N TYR A 88 -17.49 -7.61 10.50
CA TYR A 88 -18.18 -6.41 10.99
C TYR A 88 -18.47 -5.34 9.95
N LEU A 89 -17.63 -5.18 8.92
CA LEU A 89 -17.79 -4.12 7.92
C LEU A 89 -19.09 -4.29 7.12
N PRO A 90 -19.76 -3.26 6.59
CA PRO A 90 -20.90 -3.46 5.68
C PRO A 90 -20.48 -4.24 4.42
N ILE A 91 -21.38 -5.04 3.85
CA ILE A 91 -21.12 -5.85 2.64
C ILE A 91 -21.23 -4.97 1.39
N LYS A 92 -20.25 -5.07 0.48
CA LYS A 92 -20.26 -4.40 -0.84
C LYS A 92 -20.51 -2.89 -0.78
N ASP A 93 -20.07 -2.26 0.30
CA ASP A 93 -20.04 -0.81 0.43
C ASP A 93 -18.89 -0.22 -0.40
N LYS A 94 -19.19 0.80 -1.19
CA LYS A 94 -18.23 1.40 -2.11
C LYS A 94 -17.16 2.21 -1.39
N VAL A 95 -17.51 2.80 -0.23
CA VAL A 95 -16.56 3.56 0.59
C VAL A 95 -15.56 2.60 1.22
N VAL A 96 -16.02 1.50 1.81
CA VAL A 96 -15.14 0.45 2.34
C VAL A 96 -14.26 -0.16 1.25
N LEU A 97 -14.79 -0.37 0.04
CA LEU A 97 -13.98 -0.82 -1.10
C LEU A 97 -12.87 0.19 -1.44
N GLY A 98 -13.22 1.47 -1.51
CA GLY A 98 -12.25 2.55 -1.75
C GLY A 98 -11.16 2.59 -0.68
N PHE A 99 -11.53 2.52 0.60
CA PHE A 99 -10.57 2.41 1.70
C PHE A 99 -9.71 1.15 1.60
N SER A 100 -10.29 0.00 1.24
CA SER A 100 -9.57 -1.28 1.11
C SER A 100 -8.48 -1.25 0.04
N LEU A 101 -8.64 -0.41 -0.99
CA LEU A 101 -7.63 -0.20 -2.03
C LEU A 101 -6.49 0.74 -1.58
N TYR A 102 -6.76 1.62 -0.61
CA TYR A 102 -5.84 2.68 -0.19
C TYR A 102 -5.10 2.35 1.10
N PHE A 103 -5.81 1.77 2.07
CA PHE A 103 -5.33 1.51 3.42
C PHE A 103 -4.10 0.58 3.49
N PRO A 104 -3.96 -0.46 2.64
CA PRO A 104 -2.80 -1.35 2.70
C PRO A 104 -1.48 -0.64 2.38
N TYR A 105 -1.48 0.39 1.54
CA TYR A 105 -0.29 1.21 1.27
C TYR A 105 0.22 1.95 2.52
N PHE A 106 -0.70 2.33 3.39
CA PHE A 106 -0.37 2.99 4.64
C PHE A 106 0.13 1.97 5.67
N ILE A 107 -0.63 0.89 5.89
CA ILE A 107 -0.30 -0.12 6.90
C ILE A 107 1.00 -0.86 6.58
N LEU A 108 1.28 -1.19 5.31
CA LEU A 108 2.52 -1.90 4.95
C LEU A 108 3.79 -1.09 5.24
N ALA A 109 3.72 0.25 5.15
CA ALA A 109 4.86 1.09 5.51
C ALA A 109 5.19 0.99 7.02
N TRP A 110 4.16 0.93 7.86
CA TRP A 110 4.30 0.72 9.30
C TRP A 110 4.70 -0.72 9.63
N TYR A 111 4.14 -1.70 8.92
CA TYR A 111 4.52 -3.09 9.06
C TYR A 111 6.01 -3.30 8.78
N ASP A 112 6.53 -2.76 7.67
CA ASP A 112 7.97 -2.81 7.35
C ASP A 112 8.85 -2.21 8.44
N TYR A 113 8.37 -1.14 9.07
CA TYR A 113 9.07 -0.46 10.14
C TYR A 113 9.12 -1.31 11.41
N PHE A 114 7.97 -1.81 11.88
CA PHE A 114 7.88 -2.61 13.11
C PHE A 114 8.47 -4.00 12.95
N ALA A 115 8.31 -4.65 11.80
CA ALA A 115 8.90 -5.95 11.50
C ALA A 115 10.38 -5.87 11.09
N ASN A 116 10.95 -4.65 11.08
CA ASN A 116 12.32 -4.34 10.71
C ASN A 116 12.76 -5.03 9.42
N CYS A 117 11.95 -4.90 8.36
CA CYS A 117 12.24 -5.55 7.09
C CYS A 117 13.47 -4.95 6.42
N ARG A 118 14.30 -5.81 5.82
CA ARG A 118 15.49 -5.37 5.06
C ARG A 118 15.07 -4.62 3.80
N PHE A 119 14.03 -5.10 3.12
CA PHE A 119 13.49 -4.51 1.90
C PHE A 119 12.24 -3.66 2.16
N ARG A 120 12.45 -2.50 2.77
CA ARG A 120 11.38 -1.55 3.10
C ARG A 120 10.78 -0.89 1.88
N MET A 121 9.52 -0.53 1.99
CA MET A 121 8.74 0.21 1.00
C MET A 121 9.44 1.51 0.62
N ASN A 122 9.59 1.75 -0.68
CA ASN A 122 10.09 3.02 -1.19
C ASN A 122 8.98 4.07 -1.11
N PRO A 123 9.33 5.37 -1.19
CA PRO A 123 8.36 6.39 -1.50
C PRO A 123 7.48 5.98 -2.69
N THR A 124 6.19 6.21 -2.58
CA THR A 124 5.22 5.65 -3.52
C THR A 124 4.62 6.74 -4.37
N ILE A 125 4.50 6.47 -5.66
CA ILE A 125 3.65 7.27 -6.55
C ILE A 125 2.22 6.81 -6.27
N PHE A 126 1.57 7.50 -5.37
CA PHE A 126 0.18 7.24 -5.04
C PHE A 126 -0.50 8.58 -4.85
N PRO A 127 -1.64 8.84 -5.51
CA PRO A 127 -2.21 10.18 -5.55
C PRO A 127 -2.53 10.66 -4.14
N PHE A 128 -2.17 11.91 -3.85
CA PHE A 128 -2.29 12.53 -2.52
C PHE A 128 -1.40 11.90 -1.43
N GLY A 129 -0.60 10.88 -1.78
CA GLY A 129 0.35 10.17 -0.92
C GLY A 129 1.25 11.11 -0.12
N ARG A 130 1.76 12.15 -0.78
CA ARG A 130 2.66 13.13 -0.18
C ARG A 130 1.99 14.02 0.86
N PHE A 131 0.74 14.39 0.65
CA PHE A 131 0.06 15.37 1.52
C PHE A 131 -0.62 14.69 2.69
N ILE A 132 -1.26 13.55 2.45
CA ILE A 132 -2.08 12.85 3.46
C ILE A 132 -1.22 11.85 4.24
N TYR A 133 -0.45 11.02 3.54
CA TYR A 133 0.15 9.85 4.15
C TYR A 133 1.61 10.05 4.57
N LEU A 134 2.40 10.82 3.81
CA LEU A 134 3.82 11.04 4.13
C LEU A 134 4.06 11.57 5.56
N PRO A 135 3.28 12.54 6.10
CA PRO A 135 3.50 13.04 7.46
C PRO A 135 3.25 11.99 8.55
N VAL A 136 2.39 11.01 8.26
CA VAL A 136 1.96 9.95 9.20
C VAL A 136 2.75 8.66 8.99
N LYS A 137 3.67 8.61 8.03
CA LYS A 137 4.54 7.45 7.80
C LYS A 137 5.74 7.44 8.74
N PRO A 138 6.36 6.29 9.00
CA PRO A 138 7.50 6.19 9.93
C PRO A 138 8.72 6.98 9.44
N ASP A 139 9.53 7.50 10.37
CA ASP A 139 10.65 8.41 10.06
C ASP A 139 11.62 7.93 8.98
N PRO A 140 12.03 6.65 8.91
CA PRO A 140 12.93 6.19 7.87
C PRO A 140 12.34 6.38 6.46
N TYR A 141 11.02 6.25 6.31
CA TYR A 141 10.34 6.49 5.04
C TYR A 141 10.36 7.98 4.69
N GLN A 142 10.09 8.85 5.66
CA GLN A 142 10.11 10.29 5.47
C GLN A 142 11.50 10.79 5.10
N ARG A 143 12.55 10.31 5.79
CA ARG A 143 13.96 10.63 5.46
C ARG A 143 14.30 10.22 4.04
N ARG A 144 13.95 8.99 3.66
CA ARG A 144 14.19 8.49 2.30
C ARG A 144 13.50 9.33 1.24
N TYR A 145 12.29 9.85 1.51
CA TYR A 145 11.63 10.82 0.64
C TYR A 145 12.38 12.16 0.55
N ARG A 146 12.85 12.69 1.68
CA ARG A 146 13.62 13.94 1.74
C ARG A 146 14.96 13.85 0.99
N GLU A 147 15.54 12.67 0.91
CA GLU A 147 16.83 12.42 0.24
C GLU A 147 16.70 12.09 -1.25
N LEU A 148 15.48 11.99 -1.79
CA LEU A 148 15.26 11.76 -3.22
C LEU A 148 15.88 12.88 -4.07
N ASP A 149 16.33 12.50 -5.26
CA ASP A 149 16.77 13.43 -6.30
C ASP A 149 15.67 14.47 -6.61
N PRO A 150 16.02 15.75 -6.77
CA PRO A 150 15.05 16.81 -7.06
C PRO A 150 14.22 16.55 -8.32
N ILE A 151 14.81 15.95 -9.36
CA ILE A 151 14.11 15.60 -10.61
C ILE A 151 13.03 14.55 -10.31
N VAL A 152 13.35 13.56 -9.49
CA VAL A 152 12.41 12.52 -9.09
C VAL A 152 11.28 13.09 -8.23
N LYS A 153 11.58 13.99 -7.29
CA LYS A 153 10.55 14.69 -6.51
C LYS A 153 9.63 15.53 -7.40
N GLN A 154 10.19 16.20 -8.41
CA GLN A 154 9.42 16.98 -9.38
C GLN A 154 8.51 16.08 -10.21
N ASN A 155 9.00 14.92 -10.66
CA ASN A 155 8.19 13.94 -11.38
C ASN A 155 7.02 13.40 -10.54
N ILE A 156 7.26 13.12 -9.25
CA ILE A 156 6.19 12.74 -8.31
C ILE A 156 5.17 13.86 -8.16
N ALA A 157 5.62 15.12 -8.01
CA ALA A 157 4.73 16.27 -7.89
C ALA A 157 3.90 16.52 -9.16
N ASN A 158 4.51 16.35 -10.33
CA ASN A 158 3.82 16.45 -11.61
C ASN A 158 2.77 15.33 -11.76
N PHE A 159 3.11 14.11 -11.36
CA PHE A 159 2.15 13.01 -11.34
C PHE A 159 0.94 13.32 -10.45
N ASP A 160 1.16 13.77 -9.21
CA ASP A 160 0.08 14.18 -8.31
C ASP A 160 -0.80 15.27 -8.94
N LYS A 161 -0.18 16.28 -9.55
CA LYS A 161 -0.89 17.37 -10.25
C LYS A 161 -1.77 16.83 -11.38
N TYR A 162 -1.25 15.95 -12.23
CA TYR A 162 -2.01 15.40 -13.35
C TYR A 162 -3.19 14.56 -12.87
N ILE A 163 -3.03 13.73 -11.82
CA ILE A 163 -4.14 12.97 -11.26
C ILE A 163 -5.23 13.90 -10.73
N VAL A 164 -4.88 14.94 -9.98
CA VAL A 164 -5.85 15.92 -9.46
C VAL A 164 -6.62 16.59 -10.60
N VAL A 165 -5.91 17.08 -11.61
CA VAL A 165 -6.52 17.71 -12.78
C VAL A 165 -7.44 16.72 -13.51
N SER A 166 -7.01 15.47 -13.71
CA SER A 166 -7.85 14.44 -14.33
C SER A 166 -9.12 14.17 -13.53
N ILE A 167 -9.05 14.06 -12.19
CA ILE A 167 -10.24 13.85 -11.35
C ILE A 167 -11.20 15.04 -11.46
N ILE A 168 -10.70 16.27 -11.39
CA ILE A 168 -11.53 17.49 -11.50
C ILE A 168 -12.17 17.56 -12.88
N SER A 169 -11.40 17.36 -13.95
CA SER A 169 -11.90 17.39 -15.33
C SER A 169 -12.95 16.31 -15.57
N LEU A 170 -12.74 15.07 -15.12
CA LEU A 170 -13.72 13.99 -15.26
C LEU A 170 -15.00 14.29 -14.48
N THR A 171 -14.88 14.86 -13.28
CA THR A 171 -16.02 15.27 -12.46
C THR A 171 -16.81 16.38 -13.14
N PHE A 172 -16.12 17.40 -13.66
CA PHE A 172 -16.74 18.50 -14.40
C PHE A 172 -17.46 18.00 -15.66
N ILE A 173 -16.81 17.15 -16.46
CA ILE A 173 -17.41 16.51 -17.65
C ILE A 173 -18.66 15.71 -17.27
N TYR A 174 -18.59 14.91 -16.19
CA TYR A 174 -19.74 14.14 -15.70
C TYR A 174 -20.93 15.05 -15.35
N PHE A 175 -20.69 16.17 -14.65
CA PHE A 175 -21.74 17.13 -14.32
C PHE A 175 -22.30 17.84 -15.56
N LEU A 176 -21.45 18.25 -16.51
CA LEU A 176 -21.91 18.85 -17.77
C LEU A 176 -22.80 17.88 -18.56
N LEU A 177 -22.40 16.61 -18.69
CA LEU A 177 -23.19 15.58 -19.37
C LEU A 177 -24.53 15.32 -18.67
N LYS A 178 -24.59 15.49 -17.35
CA LYS A 178 -25.82 15.36 -16.56
C LYS A 178 -26.74 16.58 -16.70
N LEU A 179 -26.22 17.77 -17.00
CA LEU A 179 -27.01 18.99 -17.22
C LEU A 179 -27.62 19.07 -18.63
N ILE A 180 -26.98 18.42 -19.61
CA ILE A 180 -27.46 18.38 -21.00
C ILE A 180 -28.54 17.29 -21.21
N LYS A 181 -28.58 16.28 -20.33
CA LYS A 181 -29.63 15.25 -20.29
C LYS A 181 -30.78 15.68 -19.40
#